data_AF-A0A6B2L5W8-F1
#
_entry.id   AF-A0A6B2L5W8-F1
#
_cell.length_a   1.000
_cell.length_b   1.000
_cell.length_c   1.000
_cell.angle_alpha   90.00
_cell.angle_beta   90.00
_cell.angle_gamma   90.00
#
_symmetry.space_group_name_H-M   'P 1'
#
loop_
_entity.id
_entity.type
_entity.pdbx_description
1 polymer ?
#
loop_
_entity_poly.entity_id
_entity_poly.type
_entity_poly.pdbx_seq_one_letter_code
_entity_poly.pdbx_strand_id
1 'polypeptide(L)'
;MFTLVEKSEENKYAAKKIRKALDLREKYQSKLIKQPDWTLPCEPPFDPKMPPASKDVFYVSKGLFLIEGKEDQQLLDIEQFCKDYNSLCKIIASGPVKSFSYYRLRILRCQFDILKQTNKKESDLDISVISRITKVDTHIHLAAAMTQKHLFEFIKSKAKTEQDRVVTAKNETLAQVFDNLDLTLSQLDSLTPDHLKVSAESTFQRFDKFKEKYNPFGESILKEIFMKVRNHINGVYYAELIKQMFEKLENSKYDRAEFRLSIGGLHIDDWDVNAKFIVNNKLYSTHHRWMVQVPREFKQAKESGIIHSFQDHLDNIFRPLFEATINPSSHPELHQFLHQLSAFDSVDDEGLLEREFIEVAKIPPCEWTQPENPPYAYYCYYMWANITSLNRIRAERGFRTFMFR
;
A
#
# COMPACT_ATOMS: atom_id res chain seq x y z
N MET A 1 -18.54 41.99 -15.73
CA MET A 1 -17.16 41.76 -15.22
C MET A 1 -16.71 40.29 -15.24
N PHE A 2 -17.55 39.32 -15.61
CA PHE A 2 -17.17 37.90 -15.73
C PHE A 2 -16.64 37.49 -17.12
N THR A 3 -16.72 38.37 -18.12
CA THR A 3 -16.29 38.14 -19.51
C THR A 3 -14.82 38.51 -19.80
N LEU A 4 -14.06 38.96 -18.80
CA LEU A 4 -12.66 39.40 -18.97
C LEU A 4 -11.62 38.28 -18.79
N VAL A 5 -12.01 37.10 -18.29
CA VAL A 5 -11.06 35.99 -18.03
C VAL A 5 -10.85 35.08 -19.26
N GLU A 6 -11.73 35.13 -20.27
CA GLU A 6 -11.66 34.25 -21.44
C GLU A 6 -10.72 34.73 -22.56
N LYS A 7 -10.09 35.90 -22.44
CA LYS A 7 -9.43 36.57 -23.58
C LYS A 7 -7.92 36.82 -23.49
N SER A 8 -7.20 36.41 -22.44
CA SER A 8 -5.74 36.45 -22.51
C SER A 8 -5.22 35.22 -23.28
N GLU A 9 -4.33 35.44 -24.24
CA GLU A 9 -3.64 34.35 -24.95
C GLU A 9 -2.89 33.42 -23.98
N GLU A 10 -2.46 33.95 -22.84
CA GLU A 10 -1.86 33.19 -21.74
C GLU A 10 -2.81 32.17 -21.12
N ASN A 11 -4.10 32.50 -20.93
CA ASN A 11 -5.10 31.57 -20.40
C ASN A 11 -5.40 30.45 -21.39
N LYS A 12 -5.47 30.77 -22.70
CA LYS A 12 -5.62 29.75 -23.75
C LYS A 12 -4.41 28.83 -23.79
N TYR A 13 -3.20 29.38 -23.66
CA TYR A 13 -1.97 28.60 -23.56
C TYR A 13 -1.99 27.67 -22.34
N ALA A 14 -2.34 28.19 -21.16
CA ALA A 14 -2.42 27.39 -19.93
C ALA A 14 -3.45 26.26 -20.06
N ALA A 15 -4.64 26.54 -20.58
CA ALA A 15 -5.69 25.54 -20.79
C ALA A 15 -5.24 24.41 -21.73
N LYS A 16 -4.56 24.74 -22.85
CA LYS A 16 -3.99 23.74 -23.77
C LYS A 16 -2.95 22.85 -23.08
N LYS A 17 -2.11 23.41 -22.21
CA LYS A 17 -1.10 22.64 -21.45
C LYS A 17 -1.74 21.72 -20.41
N ILE A 18 -2.77 22.19 -19.71
CA ILE A 18 -3.53 21.35 -18.77
C ILE A 18 -4.24 20.22 -19.52
N ARG A 19 -4.83 20.50 -20.69
CA ARG A 19 -5.45 19.46 -21.53
C ARG A 19 -4.43 18.39 -21.92
N LYS A 20 -3.23 18.79 -22.38
CA LYS A 20 -2.15 17.85 -22.68
C LYS A 20 -1.79 16.97 -21.46
N ALA A 21 -1.78 17.53 -20.26
CA ALA A 21 -1.52 16.76 -19.03
C ALA A 21 -2.63 15.74 -18.74
N LEU A 22 -3.90 16.09 -19.01
CA LEU A 22 -5.03 15.16 -18.90
C LEU A 22 -4.96 14.04 -19.94
N ASP A 23 -4.65 14.37 -21.19
CA ASP A 23 -4.52 13.38 -22.27
C ASP A 23 -3.35 12.40 -21.96
N LEU A 24 -2.25 12.89 -21.37
CA LEU A 24 -1.18 12.04 -20.85
C LEU A 24 -1.71 11.10 -19.76
N ARG A 25 -2.45 11.59 -18.76
CA ARG A 25 -3.03 10.74 -17.72
C ARG A 25 -3.93 9.65 -18.32
N GLU A 26 -4.80 10.00 -19.26
CA GLU A 26 -5.69 9.05 -19.95
C GLU A 26 -4.92 8.00 -20.75
N LYS A 27 -3.80 8.36 -21.39
CA LYS A 27 -2.90 7.43 -22.09
C LYS A 27 -2.35 6.32 -21.17
N TYR A 28 -2.03 6.63 -19.92
CA TYR A 28 -1.56 5.62 -18.95
C TYR A 28 -2.72 4.88 -18.26
N GLN A 29 -3.81 5.59 -17.93
CA GLN A 29 -4.97 4.97 -17.27
C GLN A 29 -5.75 4.02 -18.19
N SER A 30 -5.83 4.30 -19.49
CA SER A 30 -6.49 3.42 -20.47
C SER A 30 -5.82 2.05 -20.61
N LYS A 31 -4.54 1.95 -20.26
CA LYS A 31 -3.79 0.68 -20.26
C LYS A 31 -4.05 -0.15 -19.01
N LEU A 32 -4.54 0.46 -17.93
CA LEU A 32 -4.95 -0.26 -16.74
C LEU A 32 -6.34 -0.87 -16.96
N ILE A 33 -6.41 -2.20 -16.97
CA ILE A 33 -7.68 -2.92 -17.04
C ILE A 33 -8.44 -2.67 -15.74
N LYS A 34 -9.47 -1.84 -15.82
CA LYS A 34 -10.40 -1.64 -14.70
C LYS A 34 -11.16 -2.93 -14.45
N GLN A 35 -11.27 -3.33 -13.18
CA GLN A 35 -12.13 -4.44 -12.81
C GLN A 35 -13.55 -4.17 -13.30
N PRO A 36 -14.26 -5.16 -13.87
CA PRO A 36 -15.71 -5.05 -14.06
C PRO A 36 -16.40 -4.92 -12.70
N ASP A 37 -17.59 -4.32 -12.66
CA ASP A 37 -18.43 -4.23 -11.46
C ASP A 37 -18.91 -5.62 -11.04
N TRP A 38 -18.04 -6.39 -10.36
CA TRP A 38 -18.39 -7.72 -9.87
C TRP A 38 -19.03 -7.64 -8.49
N THR A 39 -20.35 -7.79 -8.46
CA THR A 39 -21.14 -8.08 -7.26
C THR A 39 -21.03 -9.57 -6.92
N LEU A 40 -19.85 -10.06 -6.54
CA LEU A 40 -19.75 -11.41 -5.98
C LEU A 40 -20.12 -11.36 -4.49
N PRO A 41 -20.96 -12.29 -4.00
CA PRO A 41 -21.19 -12.42 -2.57
C PRO A 41 -19.86 -12.68 -1.88
N CYS A 42 -19.68 -12.07 -0.71
CA CYS A 42 -18.58 -12.35 0.21
C CYS A 42 -18.76 -13.76 0.82
N GLU A 43 -18.82 -14.80 -0.01
CA GLU A 43 -18.57 -16.14 0.49
C GLU A 43 -17.10 -16.20 0.95
N PRO A 44 -16.81 -16.90 2.06
CA PRO A 44 -15.45 -17.06 2.52
C PRO A 44 -14.57 -17.57 1.36
N PRO A 45 -13.38 -17.01 1.09
CA PRO A 45 -12.48 -17.52 0.06
C PRO A 45 -11.81 -18.84 0.48
N PHE A 46 -12.44 -19.62 1.35
CA PHE A 46 -11.95 -20.92 1.78
C PHE A 46 -12.48 -21.95 0.78
N ASP A 47 -11.59 -22.43 -0.07
CA ASP A 47 -11.81 -23.32 -1.22
C ASP A 47 -12.42 -22.70 -2.48
N PRO A 48 -11.79 -21.68 -3.11
CA PRO A 48 -11.94 -21.55 -4.56
C PRO A 48 -11.43 -22.85 -5.19
N LYS A 49 -12.27 -23.53 -5.98
CA LYS A 49 -11.81 -24.65 -6.82
C LYS A 49 -10.57 -24.18 -7.58
N MET A 50 -9.43 -24.83 -7.34
CA MET A 50 -8.18 -24.39 -7.95
C MET A 50 -8.31 -24.48 -9.47
N PRO A 51 -8.20 -23.36 -10.19
CA PRO A 51 -8.25 -23.39 -11.63
C PRO A 51 -7.00 -24.10 -12.17
N PRO A 52 -7.10 -24.80 -13.32
CA PRO A 52 -5.96 -25.49 -13.91
C PRO A 52 -4.84 -24.51 -14.28
N ALA A 53 -3.60 -25.01 -14.37
CA ALA A 53 -2.47 -24.21 -14.82
C ALA A 53 -2.68 -23.71 -16.26
N SER A 54 -2.28 -22.46 -16.53
CA SER A 54 -2.24 -21.93 -17.90
C SER A 54 -1.00 -22.46 -18.63
N LYS A 55 -1.04 -22.42 -19.97
CA LYS A 55 0.12 -22.71 -20.83
C LYS A 55 1.00 -21.47 -21.09
N ASP A 56 0.59 -20.29 -20.60
CA ASP A 56 1.36 -19.05 -20.76
C ASP A 56 2.72 -19.16 -20.06
N VAL A 57 3.78 -18.76 -20.75
CA VAL A 57 5.14 -18.66 -20.21
C VAL A 57 5.48 -17.18 -20.06
N PHE A 58 6.02 -16.80 -18.91
CA PHE A 58 6.51 -15.45 -18.66
C PHE A 58 8.03 -15.43 -18.63
N TYR A 59 8.61 -14.30 -19.04
CA TYR A 59 10.03 -14.04 -18.93
C TYR A 59 10.25 -12.60 -18.44
N VAL A 60 11.45 -12.34 -17.93
CA VAL A 60 11.84 -11.03 -17.39
C VAL A 60 12.80 -10.36 -18.35
N SER A 61 12.47 -9.15 -18.80
CA SER A 61 13.34 -8.34 -19.67
C SER A 61 13.43 -6.92 -19.11
N LYS A 62 14.66 -6.49 -18.77
CA LYS A 62 14.93 -5.16 -18.20
C LYS A 62 14.00 -4.78 -17.04
N GLY A 63 13.66 -5.73 -16.17
CA GLY A 63 12.75 -5.53 -15.02
C GLY A 63 11.26 -5.53 -15.32
N LEU A 64 10.88 -5.80 -16.57
CA LEU A 64 9.50 -6.00 -16.98
C LEU A 64 9.20 -7.50 -17.06
N PHE A 65 8.10 -7.90 -16.42
CA PHE A 65 7.55 -9.24 -16.52
C PHE A 65 6.61 -9.30 -17.73
N LEU A 66 7.05 -10.00 -18.78
CA LEU A 66 6.36 -10.12 -20.06
C LEU A 66 5.91 -11.56 -20.29
N ILE A 67 4.92 -11.73 -21.16
CA ILE A 67 4.39 -13.04 -21.54
C ILE A 67 4.78 -13.30 -23.00
N GLU A 68 5.30 -14.50 -23.27
CA GLU A 68 5.66 -14.90 -24.63
C GLU A 68 4.44 -14.75 -25.57
N GLY A 69 4.66 -14.10 -26.73
CA GLY A 69 3.61 -13.88 -27.74
C GLY A 69 2.63 -12.73 -27.44
N LYS A 70 2.75 -12.05 -26.29
CA LYS A 70 1.95 -10.84 -25.94
C LYS A 70 2.82 -9.61 -25.63
N GLU A 71 4.08 -9.67 -26.04
CA GLU A 71 5.16 -8.72 -25.71
C GLU A 71 4.86 -7.29 -26.16
N ASP A 72 4.34 -7.14 -27.38
CA ASP A 72 4.33 -5.86 -28.09
C ASP A 72 3.09 -4.99 -27.89
N GLN A 73 2.00 -5.52 -27.33
CA GLN A 73 0.72 -4.89 -27.61
C GLN A 73 0.37 -3.67 -26.76
N GLN A 74 1.08 -3.33 -25.67
CA GLN A 74 0.63 -2.17 -24.87
C GLN A 74 1.53 -1.59 -23.77
N LEU A 75 2.72 -2.09 -23.43
CA LEU A 75 3.54 -1.41 -22.42
C LEU A 75 4.24 -0.19 -23.04
N LEU A 76 4.26 0.93 -22.31
CA LEU A 76 5.02 2.11 -22.73
C LEU A 76 6.44 1.94 -22.24
N ASP A 77 7.40 2.23 -23.11
CA ASP A 77 8.81 2.17 -22.75
C ASP A 77 9.19 3.23 -21.70
N ILE A 78 10.23 2.94 -20.91
CA ILE A 78 10.71 3.82 -19.84
C ILE A 78 11.20 5.15 -20.40
N GLU A 79 11.80 5.15 -21.59
CA GLU A 79 12.22 6.40 -22.25
C GLU A 79 11.03 7.29 -22.59
N GLN A 80 9.92 6.69 -23.03
CA GLN A 80 8.69 7.43 -23.32
C GLN A 80 8.06 7.96 -22.04
N PHE A 81 8.05 7.15 -20.97
CA PHE A 81 7.58 7.59 -19.66
C PHE A 81 8.44 8.75 -19.13
N CYS A 82 9.75 8.70 -19.28
CA CYS A 82 10.66 9.78 -18.93
C CYS A 82 10.37 11.07 -19.72
N LYS A 83 10.19 10.98 -21.04
CA LYS A 83 9.81 12.13 -21.88
C LYS A 83 8.46 12.73 -21.44
N ASP A 84 7.47 11.89 -21.16
CA ASP A 84 6.13 12.31 -20.74
C ASP A 84 6.17 12.96 -19.34
N TYR A 85 6.90 12.36 -18.38
CA TYR A 85 7.13 12.88 -17.04
C TYR A 85 7.80 14.27 -17.07
N ASN A 86 8.85 14.43 -17.86
CA ASN A 86 9.52 15.72 -18.04
C ASN A 86 8.60 16.76 -18.69
N SER A 87 7.78 16.35 -19.65
CA SER A 87 6.77 17.24 -20.24
C SER A 87 5.77 17.70 -19.16
N LEU A 88 5.39 16.83 -18.23
CA LEU A 88 4.51 17.18 -17.11
C LEU A 88 5.19 18.14 -16.12
N CYS A 89 6.43 17.86 -15.72
CA CYS A 89 7.20 18.76 -14.85
C CYS A 89 7.35 20.17 -15.46
N LYS A 90 7.59 20.26 -16.78
CA LYS A 90 7.62 21.56 -17.50
C LYS A 90 6.27 22.27 -17.47
N ILE A 91 5.16 21.53 -17.59
CA ILE A 91 3.80 22.10 -17.49
C ILE A 91 3.55 22.63 -16.07
N ILE A 92 3.93 21.87 -15.04
CA ILE A 92 3.78 22.26 -13.63
C ILE A 92 4.64 23.48 -13.31
N ALA A 93 5.86 23.55 -13.82
CA ALA A 93 6.78 24.68 -13.59
C ALA A 93 6.35 25.97 -14.29
N SER A 94 5.50 25.90 -15.32
CA SER A 94 5.06 27.04 -16.12
C SER A 94 4.26 28.07 -15.29
N GLY A 95 4.78 29.29 -15.18
CA GLY A 95 4.14 30.41 -14.46
C GLY A 95 2.68 30.67 -14.86
N PRO A 96 2.35 30.80 -16.16
CA PRO A 96 0.97 31.00 -16.62
C PRO A 96 0.01 29.89 -16.19
N VAL A 97 0.46 28.63 -16.16
CA VAL A 97 -0.36 27.48 -15.73
C VAL A 97 -0.64 27.56 -14.24
N LYS A 98 0.37 27.87 -13.42
CA LYS A 98 0.21 28.03 -11.97
C LYS A 98 -0.80 29.14 -11.64
N SER A 99 -0.64 30.31 -12.25
CA SER A 99 -1.55 31.44 -12.04
C SER A 99 -2.97 31.10 -12.47
N PHE A 100 -3.14 30.53 -13.67
CA PHE A 100 -4.46 30.13 -14.20
C PHE A 100 -5.16 29.10 -13.29
N SER A 101 -4.45 28.05 -12.89
CA SER A 101 -4.99 27.02 -11.98
C SER A 101 -5.36 27.61 -10.61
N TYR A 102 -4.54 28.50 -10.05
CA TYR A 102 -4.85 29.18 -8.79
C TYR A 102 -6.14 30.01 -8.88
N TYR A 103 -6.30 30.83 -9.92
CA TYR A 103 -7.53 31.59 -10.12
C TYR A 103 -8.74 30.69 -10.32
N ARG A 104 -8.60 29.59 -11.07
CA ARG A 104 -9.71 28.65 -11.29
C ARG A 104 -10.13 27.95 -10.00
N LEU A 105 -9.19 27.49 -9.19
CA LEU A 105 -9.46 26.90 -7.88
C LEU A 105 -10.15 27.89 -6.93
N ARG A 106 -9.73 29.16 -6.94
CA ARG A 106 -10.41 30.22 -6.17
C ARG A 106 -11.84 30.44 -6.62
N ILE A 107 -12.09 30.51 -7.92
CA ILE A 107 -13.45 30.65 -8.46
C ILE A 107 -14.32 29.46 -8.02
N LEU A 108 -13.81 28.23 -8.16
CA LEU A 108 -14.53 27.03 -7.72
C LEU A 108 -14.85 27.07 -6.22
N ARG A 109 -13.90 27.53 -5.40
CA ARG A 109 -14.14 27.70 -3.97
C ARG A 109 -15.21 28.74 -3.68
N CYS A 110 -15.14 29.92 -4.32
CA CYS A 110 -16.16 30.95 -4.16
C CYS A 110 -17.55 30.48 -4.61
N GLN A 111 -17.63 29.75 -5.73
CA GLN A 111 -18.89 29.15 -6.21
C GLN A 111 -19.48 28.19 -5.18
N PHE A 112 -18.64 27.34 -4.59
CA PHE A 112 -19.05 26.42 -3.52
C PHE A 112 -19.51 27.15 -2.26
N ASP A 113 -18.80 28.20 -1.84
CA ASP A 113 -19.14 28.98 -0.65
C ASP A 113 -20.47 29.75 -0.84
N ILE A 114 -20.73 30.28 -2.04
CA ILE A 114 -22.02 30.90 -2.40
C ILE A 114 -23.13 29.84 -2.33
N LEU A 115 -22.94 28.69 -2.98
CA LEU A 115 -23.90 27.58 -2.95
C LEU A 115 -24.25 27.18 -1.51
N LYS A 116 -23.23 27.05 -0.65
CA LYS A 116 -23.41 26.72 0.77
C LYS A 116 -24.24 27.78 1.50
N GLN A 117 -24.03 29.06 1.22
CA GLN A 117 -24.80 30.14 1.86
C GLN A 117 -26.25 30.20 1.36
N THR A 118 -26.48 29.99 0.06
CA THR A 118 -27.82 29.99 -0.54
C THR A 118 -28.66 28.79 -0.06
N ASN A 119 -28.05 27.61 0.10
CA ASN A 119 -28.75 26.36 0.43
C ASN A 119 -28.70 25.98 1.92
N LYS A 120 -28.31 26.92 2.81
CA LYS A 120 -28.14 26.66 4.26
C LYS A 120 -29.35 26.02 4.94
N LYS A 121 -30.58 26.30 4.47
CA LYS A 121 -31.83 25.77 5.06
C LYS A 121 -32.09 24.30 4.71
N GLU A 122 -31.50 23.76 3.65
CA GLU A 122 -31.63 22.34 3.27
C GLU A 122 -30.51 21.48 3.84
N SER A 123 -29.43 22.09 4.35
CA SER A 123 -28.25 21.39 4.88
C SER A 123 -28.31 21.01 6.36
N ASP A 124 -29.35 21.40 7.10
CA ASP A 124 -29.63 20.91 8.45
C ASP A 124 -30.22 19.49 8.39
N LEU A 125 -29.50 18.60 7.71
CA LEU A 125 -29.79 17.17 7.68
C LEU A 125 -29.60 16.61 9.08
N ASP A 126 -30.63 15.90 9.56
CA ASP A 126 -30.63 15.22 10.84
C ASP A 126 -29.35 14.39 11.01
N ILE A 127 -28.65 14.55 12.14
CA ILE A 127 -27.38 13.87 12.45
C ILE A 127 -27.54 12.34 12.35
N SER A 128 -28.77 11.86 12.53
CA SER A 128 -29.16 10.45 12.33
C SER A 128 -28.86 9.90 10.93
N VAL A 129 -28.75 10.76 9.90
CA VAL A 129 -28.39 10.35 8.53
C VAL A 129 -26.89 10.05 8.43
N ILE A 130 -26.04 10.82 9.11
CA ILE A 130 -24.58 10.66 9.07
C ILE A 130 -24.13 9.33 9.67
N SER A 131 -24.88 8.81 10.65
CA SER A 131 -24.62 7.49 11.25
C SER A 131 -25.13 6.33 10.40
N ARG A 132 -25.91 6.58 9.34
CA ARG A 132 -26.44 5.56 8.41
C ARG A 132 -25.72 5.51 7.06
N ILE A 133 -24.77 6.41 6.82
CA ILE A 133 -23.98 6.42 5.60
C ILE A 133 -22.78 5.50 5.77
N THR A 134 -22.57 4.59 4.82
CA THR A 134 -21.39 3.75 4.75
C THR A 134 -20.15 4.60 4.50
N LYS A 135 -19.17 4.52 5.41
CA LYS A 135 -17.90 5.23 5.31
C LYS A 135 -16.81 4.21 5.12
N VAL A 136 -15.89 4.51 4.20
CA VAL A 136 -14.75 3.65 3.92
C VAL A 136 -13.49 4.42 4.28
N ASP A 137 -12.73 3.90 5.24
CA ASP A 137 -11.37 4.34 5.44
C ASP A 137 -10.49 3.72 4.35
N THR A 138 -10.11 4.56 3.37
CA THR A 138 -9.30 4.14 2.22
C THR A 138 -7.80 4.32 2.47
N HIS A 139 -7.39 4.84 3.63
CA HIS A 139 -5.98 5.10 3.88
C HIS A 139 -5.53 4.76 5.31
N ILE A 140 -5.43 3.46 5.61
CA ILE A 140 -5.03 2.97 6.94
C ILE A 140 -3.98 1.86 6.86
N HIS A 141 -2.86 2.03 7.57
CA HIS A 141 -1.82 1.01 7.70
C HIS A 141 -2.22 -0.01 8.77
N LEU A 142 -2.13 -1.31 8.48
CA LEU A 142 -2.53 -2.37 9.42
C LEU A 142 -1.79 -2.26 10.76
N ALA A 143 -0.49 -1.96 10.73
CA ALA A 143 0.32 -1.80 11.93
C ALA A 143 -0.13 -0.63 12.83
N ALA A 144 -0.80 0.37 12.26
CA ALA A 144 -1.29 1.56 12.95
C ALA A 144 -2.81 1.58 13.14
N ALA A 145 -3.51 0.51 12.74
CA ALA A 145 -4.96 0.45 12.79
C ALA A 145 -5.52 0.28 14.21
N MET A 146 -4.71 -0.28 15.10
CA MET A 146 -5.05 -0.51 16.50
C MET A 146 -4.88 0.76 17.34
N THR A 147 -5.79 0.98 18.29
CA THR A 147 -5.61 2.06 19.26
C THR A 147 -4.54 1.68 20.29
N GLN A 148 -3.82 2.67 20.80
CA GLN A 148 -2.79 2.48 21.83
C GLN A 148 -3.34 1.73 23.06
N LYS A 149 -4.55 2.07 23.51
CA LYS A 149 -5.22 1.39 24.62
C LYS A 149 -5.46 -0.09 24.32
N HIS A 150 -5.97 -0.42 23.13
CA HIS A 150 -6.24 -1.81 22.75
C HIS A 150 -4.96 -2.63 22.65
N LEU A 151 -3.89 -2.09 22.03
CA LEU A 151 -2.60 -2.76 21.96
C LEU A 151 -2.00 -2.99 23.36
N PHE A 152 -2.04 -1.98 24.23
CA PHE A 152 -1.53 -2.10 25.60
C PHE A 152 -2.28 -3.15 26.42
N GLU A 153 -3.62 -3.14 26.38
CA GLU A 153 -4.45 -4.13 27.06
C GLU A 153 -4.18 -5.55 26.55
N PHE A 154 -3.95 -5.70 25.23
CA PHE A 154 -3.62 -6.98 24.63
C PHE A 154 -2.25 -7.51 25.10
N ILE A 155 -1.21 -6.67 25.04
CA ILE A 155 0.14 -7.03 25.51
C ILE A 155 0.08 -7.44 26.99
N LYS A 156 -0.63 -6.66 27.81
CA LYS A 156 -0.80 -6.93 29.24
C LYS A 156 -1.55 -8.25 29.50
N SER A 157 -2.60 -8.53 28.74
CA SER A 157 -3.34 -9.78 28.85
C SER A 157 -2.44 -10.97 28.53
N LYS A 158 -1.69 -10.92 27.42
CA LYS A 158 -0.77 -12.00 27.01
C LYS A 158 0.40 -12.19 27.96
N ALA A 159 0.95 -11.10 28.50
CA ALA A 159 1.98 -11.18 29.54
C ALA A 159 1.48 -11.89 30.81
N LYS A 160 0.19 -11.82 31.13
CA LYS A 160 -0.39 -12.53 32.28
C LYS A 160 -0.78 -13.98 31.98
N THR A 161 -1.30 -14.28 30.78
CA THR A 161 -1.84 -15.61 30.46
C THR A 161 -0.82 -16.57 29.83
N GLU A 162 0.15 -16.08 29.06
CA GLU A 162 1.07 -16.90 28.26
C GLU A 162 2.54 -16.61 28.60
N GLN A 163 2.88 -16.64 29.89
CA GLN A 163 4.23 -16.32 30.41
C GLN A 163 5.32 -17.28 29.93
N ASP A 164 5.01 -18.59 29.90
CA ASP A 164 5.98 -19.65 29.61
C ASP A 164 6.19 -19.89 28.11
N ARG A 165 5.45 -19.18 27.25
CA ARG A 165 5.55 -19.36 25.81
C ARG A 165 6.87 -18.82 25.31
N VAL A 166 7.60 -19.64 24.55
CA VAL A 166 8.83 -19.22 23.87
C VAL A 166 8.49 -18.31 22.70
N VAL A 167 9.05 -17.10 22.69
CA VAL A 167 8.69 -16.04 21.73
C VAL A 167 9.86 -15.52 20.91
N THR A 168 11.11 -15.80 21.31
CA THR A 168 12.31 -15.38 20.57
C THR A 168 13.10 -16.57 20.02
N ALA A 169 13.88 -16.33 18.97
CA ALA A 169 14.79 -17.33 18.40
C ALA A 169 15.90 -17.78 19.37
N LYS A 170 16.12 -17.04 20.47
CA LYS A 170 17.06 -17.38 21.54
C LYS A 170 16.46 -18.32 22.59
N ASN A 171 15.26 -18.85 22.33
CA ASN A 171 14.46 -19.65 23.28
C ASN A 171 14.08 -18.89 24.56
N GLU A 172 13.92 -17.57 24.50
CA GLU A 172 13.45 -16.80 25.65
C GLU A 172 11.92 -16.89 25.75
N THR A 173 11.44 -17.07 26.97
CA THR A 173 10.00 -17.02 27.26
C THR A 173 9.49 -15.59 27.29
N LEU A 174 8.18 -15.40 27.12
CA LEU A 174 7.59 -14.07 27.19
C LEU A 174 7.94 -13.39 28.54
N ALA A 175 7.88 -14.13 29.65
CA ALA A 175 8.29 -13.62 30.96
C ALA A 175 9.75 -13.13 30.98
N GLN A 176 10.69 -13.92 30.44
CA GLN A 176 12.10 -13.53 30.37
C GLN A 176 12.32 -12.27 29.50
N VAL A 177 11.57 -12.12 28.40
CA VAL A 177 11.63 -10.91 27.58
C VAL A 177 11.16 -9.68 28.37
N PHE A 178 10.10 -9.79 29.16
CA PHE A 178 9.62 -8.69 30.01
C PHE A 178 10.59 -8.38 31.15
N ASP A 179 11.19 -9.41 31.76
CA ASP A 179 12.18 -9.25 32.82
C ASP A 179 13.46 -8.56 32.29
N ASN A 180 13.93 -8.93 31.09
CA ASN A 180 15.08 -8.30 30.44
C ASN A 180 14.85 -6.82 30.08
N LEU A 181 13.59 -6.41 29.97
CA LEU A 181 13.19 -5.03 29.67
C LEU A 181 12.89 -4.21 30.92
N ASP A 182 13.16 -4.75 32.11
CA ASP A 182 12.79 -4.16 33.41
C ASP A 182 11.28 -3.85 33.54
N LEU A 183 10.43 -4.53 32.77
CA LEU A 183 8.98 -4.36 32.76
C LEU A 183 8.32 -5.53 33.51
N THR A 184 8.56 -5.63 34.82
CA THR A 184 8.03 -6.75 35.62
C THR A 184 6.50 -6.72 35.68
N LEU A 185 5.85 -7.89 35.82
CA LEU A 185 4.38 -8.04 35.87
C LEU A 185 3.70 -7.17 36.94
N SER A 186 4.39 -6.86 38.04
CA SER A 186 3.92 -5.97 39.10
C SER A 186 3.87 -4.48 38.68
N GLN A 187 4.76 -4.07 37.77
CA GLN A 187 4.78 -2.72 37.18
C GLN A 187 3.80 -2.60 36.02
N LEU A 188 3.51 -3.68 35.29
CA LEU A 188 2.47 -3.72 34.24
C LEU A 188 1.07 -3.31 34.73
N ASP A 189 0.80 -3.43 36.03
CA ASP A 189 -0.44 -2.93 36.64
C ASP A 189 -0.46 -1.43 36.94
N SER A 190 0.71 -0.79 37.11
CA SER A 190 0.83 0.66 37.28
C SER A 190 1.08 1.42 35.98
N LEU A 191 1.52 0.74 34.91
CA LEU A 191 1.75 1.35 33.60
C LEU A 191 0.43 1.84 32.97
N THR A 192 0.43 3.09 32.53
CA THR A 192 -0.64 3.66 31.70
C THR A 192 -0.32 3.46 30.22
N PRO A 193 -1.34 3.53 29.32
CA PRO A 193 -1.11 3.47 27.88
C PRO A 193 -0.02 4.43 27.38
N ASP A 194 0.15 5.60 28.02
CA ASP A 194 1.16 6.61 27.68
C ASP A 194 2.60 6.08 27.78
N HIS A 195 2.85 5.08 28.63
CA HIS A 195 4.17 4.45 28.77
C HIS A 195 4.56 3.61 27.55
N LEU A 196 3.60 3.24 26.69
CA LEU A 196 3.87 2.55 25.42
C LEU A 196 4.64 3.45 24.44
N LYS A 197 4.69 4.78 24.68
CA LYS A 197 5.35 5.80 23.85
C LYS A 197 4.98 5.79 22.36
N VAL A 198 3.85 5.18 22.00
CA VAL A 198 3.32 5.23 20.64
C VAL A 198 2.46 6.49 20.50
N SER A 199 2.90 7.42 19.65
CA SER A 199 2.13 8.63 19.32
C SER A 199 2.26 8.93 17.84
N ALA A 200 1.14 9.27 17.20
CA ALA A 200 1.07 9.61 15.79
C ALA A 200 1.34 11.10 15.49
N GLU A 201 1.59 11.94 16.50
CA GLU A 201 1.73 13.40 16.30
C GLU A 201 2.87 13.75 15.33
N SER A 202 2.55 14.55 14.31
CA SER A 202 3.49 15.13 13.33
C SER A 202 4.36 14.10 12.58
N THR A 203 3.74 13.04 12.05
CA THR A 203 4.40 12.00 11.24
C THR A 203 4.08 12.05 9.74
N PHE A 204 3.22 12.96 9.31
CA PHE A 204 2.95 13.18 7.88
C PHE A 204 4.27 13.47 7.15
N GLN A 205 4.51 12.77 6.04
CA GLN A 205 5.73 12.79 5.20
C GLN A 205 6.94 11.99 5.71
N ARG A 206 7.04 11.67 7.01
CA ARG A 206 8.24 11.06 7.64
C ARG A 206 8.02 9.58 7.99
N PHE A 207 8.22 8.68 7.03
CA PHE A 207 8.01 7.24 7.24
C PHE A 207 9.06 6.61 8.19
N ASP A 208 10.23 7.20 8.33
CA ASP A 208 11.27 6.85 9.31
C ASP A 208 10.76 7.03 10.76
N LYS A 209 10.18 8.20 11.07
CA LYS A 209 9.54 8.50 12.36
C LYS A 209 8.34 7.61 12.57
N PHE A 210 7.60 7.25 11.51
CA PHE A 210 6.52 6.28 11.61
C PHE A 210 7.06 4.89 12.01
N LYS A 211 8.18 4.42 11.47
CA LYS A 211 8.76 3.13 11.87
C LYS A 211 9.19 3.11 13.34
N GLU A 212 9.86 4.15 13.81
CA GLU A 212 10.38 4.23 15.19
C GLU A 212 9.26 4.45 16.23
N LYS A 213 8.27 5.30 15.91
CA LYS A 213 7.17 5.64 16.84
C LYS A 213 6.17 4.51 17.09
N TYR A 214 6.18 3.46 16.27
CA TYR A 214 5.34 2.26 16.47
C TYR A 214 6.12 1.08 17.07
N ASN A 215 7.28 1.32 17.67
CA ASN A 215 7.93 0.34 18.55
C ASN A 215 7.25 0.41 19.93
N PRO A 216 6.51 -0.63 20.38
CA PRO A 216 5.92 -0.64 21.71
C PRO A 216 7.02 -0.49 22.77
N PHE A 217 6.85 0.47 23.69
CA PHE A 217 7.85 0.82 24.72
C PHE A 217 9.19 1.34 24.16
N GLY A 218 9.28 1.64 22.86
CA GLY A 218 10.53 1.98 22.19
C GLY A 218 11.40 0.77 21.82
N GLU A 219 10.94 -0.45 22.12
CA GLU A 219 11.70 -1.67 21.93
C GLU A 219 11.33 -2.40 20.65
N SER A 220 12.35 -2.73 19.86
CA SER A 220 12.16 -3.43 18.58
C SER A 220 11.71 -4.88 18.76
N ILE A 221 12.07 -5.51 19.87
CA ILE A 221 11.76 -6.91 20.20
C ILE A 221 10.25 -7.10 20.41
N LEU A 222 9.60 -6.21 21.17
CA LEU A 222 8.15 -6.28 21.41
C LEU A 222 7.35 -6.04 20.13
N LYS A 223 7.83 -5.15 19.25
CA LYS A 223 7.24 -4.98 17.92
C LYS A 223 7.34 -6.25 17.08
N GLU A 224 8.47 -6.94 17.12
CA GLU A 224 8.65 -8.20 16.41
C GLU A 224 7.71 -9.30 16.92
N ILE A 225 7.54 -9.41 18.22
CA ILE A 225 6.67 -10.43 18.84
C ILE A 225 5.20 -10.16 18.56
N PHE A 226 4.73 -8.91 18.73
CA PHE A 226 3.30 -8.59 18.72
C PHE A 226 2.78 -8.01 17.39
N MET A 227 3.64 -7.45 16.54
CA MET A 227 3.21 -6.67 15.37
C MET A 227 3.89 -7.07 14.04
N LYS A 228 4.80 -8.05 14.03
CA LYS A 228 5.37 -8.61 12.80
C LYS A 228 4.77 -9.97 12.46
N VAL A 229 4.59 -10.22 11.17
CA VAL A 229 4.14 -11.50 10.61
C VAL A 229 5.25 -12.56 10.70
N ARG A 230 6.46 -12.20 10.28
CA ARG A 230 7.65 -13.06 10.36
C ARG A 230 8.29 -12.91 11.74
N ASN A 231 8.02 -13.86 12.62
CA ASN A 231 8.64 -13.98 13.94
C ASN A 231 8.70 -15.47 14.35
N HIS A 232 9.28 -15.77 15.51
CA HIS A 232 9.45 -17.16 15.97
C HIS A 232 8.11 -17.91 16.16
N ILE A 233 7.03 -17.19 16.49
CA ILE A 233 5.69 -17.75 16.69
C ILE A 233 4.80 -17.65 15.44
N ASN A 234 5.35 -17.36 14.26
CA ASN A 234 4.62 -17.19 13.00
C ASN A 234 3.45 -16.19 13.07
N GLY A 235 3.62 -15.10 13.82
CA GLY A 235 2.68 -13.99 13.89
C GLY A 235 1.40 -14.27 14.68
N VAL A 236 1.30 -15.37 15.44
CA VAL A 236 0.05 -15.77 16.14
C VAL A 236 -0.58 -14.64 16.95
N TYR A 237 0.21 -13.89 17.72
CA TYR A 237 -0.29 -12.75 18.48
C TYR A 237 -0.80 -11.61 17.60
N TYR A 238 -0.12 -11.34 16.49
CA TYR A 238 -0.56 -10.30 15.57
C TYR A 238 -1.87 -10.69 14.88
N ALA A 239 -2.02 -11.97 14.50
CA ALA A 239 -3.27 -12.48 13.94
C ALA A 239 -4.44 -12.35 14.94
N GLU A 240 -4.24 -12.70 16.20
CA GLU A 240 -5.27 -12.58 17.23
C GLU A 240 -5.69 -11.11 17.44
N LEU A 241 -4.73 -10.20 17.45
CA LEU A 241 -5.00 -8.77 17.56
C LEU A 241 -5.80 -8.24 16.37
N ILE A 242 -5.45 -8.66 15.15
CA ILE A 242 -6.19 -8.31 13.93
C ILE A 242 -7.61 -8.86 13.96
N LYS A 243 -7.82 -10.09 14.45
CA LYS A 243 -9.16 -10.67 14.61
C LYS A 243 -10.05 -9.84 15.53
N GLN A 244 -9.54 -9.45 16.69
CA GLN A 244 -10.27 -8.59 17.62
C GLN A 244 -10.64 -7.24 16.98
N MET A 245 -9.77 -6.71 16.11
CA MET A 245 -10.06 -5.50 15.35
C MET A 245 -11.14 -5.72 14.29
N PHE A 246 -11.12 -6.85 13.59
CA PHE A 246 -12.15 -7.20 12.60
C PHE A 246 -13.50 -7.43 13.25
N GLU A 247 -13.57 -8.09 14.40
CA GLU A 247 -14.81 -8.23 15.17
C GLU A 247 -15.40 -6.87 15.55
N LYS A 248 -14.56 -5.91 15.99
CA LYS A 248 -14.99 -4.52 16.25
C LYS A 248 -15.49 -3.82 14.99
N LEU A 249 -14.83 -4.04 13.84
CA LEU A 249 -15.23 -3.46 12.56
C LEU A 249 -16.55 -4.05 12.03
N GLU A 250 -16.77 -5.35 12.24
CA GLU A 250 -18.00 -6.05 11.86
C GLU A 250 -19.20 -5.65 12.73
N ASN A 251 -18.95 -5.34 14.00
CA ASN A 251 -19.96 -4.77 14.89
C ASN A 251 -20.45 -3.39 14.41
N SER A 252 -19.64 -2.64 13.65
CA SER A 252 -20.09 -1.41 13.00
C SER A 252 -20.74 -1.70 11.65
N LYS A 253 -22.04 -1.42 11.54
CA LYS A 253 -22.82 -1.69 10.31
C LYS A 253 -22.32 -0.92 9.09
N TYR A 254 -21.83 0.31 9.27
CA TYR A 254 -21.56 1.25 8.19
C TYR A 254 -20.07 1.55 7.98
N ASP A 255 -19.22 1.17 8.91
CA ASP A 255 -17.78 1.42 8.77
C ASP A 255 -17.14 0.29 7.97
N ARG A 256 -16.26 0.67 7.04
CA ARG A 256 -15.49 -0.21 6.17
C ARG A 256 -14.05 0.30 6.15
N ALA A 257 -13.10 -0.59 5.91
CA ALA A 257 -11.69 -0.22 5.91
C ALA A 257 -10.89 -0.98 4.85
N GLU A 258 -9.92 -0.29 4.25
CA GLU A 258 -8.93 -0.87 3.35
C GLU A 258 -7.56 -0.86 4.03
N PHE A 259 -7.28 -1.89 4.84
CA PHE A 259 -6.00 -2.03 5.54
C PHE A 259 -4.86 -2.36 4.58
N ARG A 260 -3.75 -1.62 4.76
CA ARG A 260 -2.51 -1.86 4.04
C ARG A 260 -1.60 -2.84 4.78
N LEU A 261 -1.21 -3.89 4.06
CA LEU A 261 -0.21 -4.85 4.47
C LEU A 261 1.13 -4.54 3.79
N SER A 262 2.21 -4.42 4.57
CA SER A 262 3.55 -4.20 4.03
C SER A 262 4.15 -5.49 3.46
N ILE A 263 4.62 -5.45 2.21
CA ILE A 263 5.44 -6.50 1.62
C ILE A 263 6.73 -5.86 1.10
N GLY A 264 7.84 -6.14 1.80
CA GLY A 264 9.13 -5.49 1.58
C GLY A 264 9.89 -5.95 0.34
N GLY A 265 9.57 -7.11 -0.24
CA GLY A 265 10.29 -7.63 -1.40
C GLY A 265 11.77 -7.88 -1.11
N LEU A 266 12.07 -8.28 0.13
CA LEU A 266 13.44 -8.60 0.57
C LEU A 266 13.78 -10.04 0.26
N HIS A 267 12.78 -10.91 0.36
CA HIS A 267 12.89 -12.32 0.04
C HIS A 267 11.76 -12.76 -0.89
N ILE A 268 12.01 -13.79 -1.69
CA ILE A 268 11.03 -14.36 -2.61
C ILE A 268 9.84 -15.02 -1.87
N ASP A 269 10.06 -15.50 -0.65
CA ASP A 269 9.05 -16.15 0.19
C ASP A 269 8.15 -15.17 0.93
N ASP A 270 8.40 -13.85 0.83
CA ASP A 270 7.65 -12.82 1.54
C ASP A 270 6.14 -12.93 1.26
N TRP A 271 5.76 -13.17 0.00
CA TRP A 271 4.36 -13.36 -0.38
C TRP A 271 3.73 -14.60 0.23
N ASP A 272 4.43 -15.74 0.19
CA ASP A 272 3.91 -17.01 0.71
C ASP A 272 3.77 -16.98 2.23
N VAL A 273 4.72 -16.37 2.93
CA VAL A 273 4.66 -16.20 4.40
C VAL A 273 3.44 -15.35 4.78
N ASN A 274 3.24 -14.22 4.09
CA ASN A 274 2.10 -13.34 4.36
C ASN A 274 0.76 -13.99 3.95
N ALA A 275 0.72 -14.71 2.84
CA ALA A 275 -0.48 -15.40 2.39
C ALA A 275 -0.88 -16.52 3.36
N LYS A 276 0.08 -17.37 3.78
CA LYS A 276 -0.14 -18.40 4.79
C LYS A 276 -0.61 -17.80 6.11
N PHE A 277 -0.02 -16.69 6.54
CA PHE A 277 -0.44 -15.97 7.73
C PHE A 277 -1.92 -15.55 7.66
N ILE A 278 -2.36 -14.97 6.54
CA ILE A 278 -3.74 -14.50 6.37
C ILE A 278 -4.73 -15.67 6.26
N VAL A 279 -4.42 -16.66 5.42
CA VAL A 279 -5.29 -17.81 5.14
C VAL A 279 -5.43 -18.70 6.38
N ASN A 280 -4.32 -19.12 6.99
CA ASN A 280 -4.34 -20.06 8.12
C ASN A 280 -5.01 -19.44 9.36
N ASN A 281 -4.80 -18.14 9.57
CA ASN A 281 -5.47 -17.43 10.66
C ASN A 281 -6.88 -16.98 10.28
N LYS A 282 -7.36 -17.18 9.06
CA LYS A 282 -8.69 -16.75 8.61
C LYS A 282 -8.94 -15.25 8.80
N LEU A 283 -7.95 -14.43 8.46
CA LEU A 283 -8.01 -12.96 8.62
C LEU A 283 -8.82 -12.32 7.50
N TYR A 284 -10.14 -12.56 7.53
CA TYR A 284 -11.09 -12.07 6.56
C TYR A 284 -12.28 -11.41 7.23
N SER A 285 -12.78 -10.36 6.61
CA SER A 285 -14.00 -9.68 7.03
C SER A 285 -14.77 -9.18 5.83
N THR A 286 -16.10 -9.15 5.92
CA THR A 286 -16.96 -8.56 4.89
C THR A 286 -16.79 -7.04 4.81
N HIS A 287 -16.31 -6.41 5.88
CA HIS A 287 -16.15 -4.97 6.00
C HIS A 287 -14.76 -4.48 5.54
N HIS A 288 -13.89 -5.40 5.12
CA HIS A 288 -12.50 -5.12 4.85
C HIS A 288 -12.02 -5.68 3.49
N ARG A 289 -11.13 -4.93 2.83
CA ARG A 289 -10.31 -5.38 1.69
C ARG A 289 -8.84 -5.05 1.91
N TRP A 290 -7.98 -5.97 1.50
CA TRP A 290 -6.54 -5.81 1.65
C TRP A 290 -5.97 -4.94 0.53
N MET A 291 -5.07 -4.04 0.87
CA MET A 291 -4.18 -3.35 -0.05
C MET A 291 -2.73 -3.72 0.31
N VAL A 292 -1.87 -3.92 -0.68
CA VAL A 292 -0.45 -4.17 -0.42
C VAL A 292 0.31 -2.89 -0.58
N GLN A 293 1.13 -2.56 0.41
CA GLN A 293 2.09 -1.46 0.30
C GLN A 293 3.50 -2.02 0.17
N VAL A 294 4.23 -1.49 -0.80
CA VAL A 294 5.62 -1.85 -1.05
C VAL A 294 6.51 -0.71 -0.54
N PRO A 295 7.18 -0.89 0.61
CA PRO A 295 8.08 0.13 1.13
C PRO A 295 9.35 0.20 0.28
N ARG A 296 9.84 1.41 -0.03
CA ARG A 296 11.04 1.62 -0.88
C ARG A 296 12.35 1.44 -0.09
N GLU A 297 12.51 0.26 0.49
CA GLU A 297 13.61 -0.10 1.40
C GLU A 297 14.87 -0.62 0.69
N PHE A 298 15.03 -0.37 -0.62
CA PHE A 298 16.14 -0.92 -1.42
C PHE A 298 17.51 -0.59 -0.81
N LYS A 299 17.73 0.66 -0.39
CA LYS A 299 18.96 1.11 0.26
C LYS A 299 19.29 0.28 1.51
N GLN A 300 18.31 0.08 2.39
CA GLN A 300 18.50 -0.68 3.64
C GLN A 300 18.81 -2.15 3.35
N ALA A 301 18.09 -2.73 2.38
CA ALA A 301 18.28 -4.10 1.95
C ALA A 301 19.63 -4.33 1.28
N LYS A 302 20.10 -3.34 0.52
CA LYS A 302 21.41 -3.33 -0.15
C LYS A 302 22.55 -3.18 0.83
N GLU A 303 22.43 -2.27 1.81
CA GLU A 303 23.38 -2.12 2.92
C GLU A 303 23.48 -3.40 3.76
N SER A 304 22.37 -4.13 3.93
CA SER A 304 22.33 -5.41 4.63
C SER A 304 22.84 -6.59 3.79
N GLY A 305 23.14 -6.39 2.49
CA GLY A 305 23.63 -7.42 1.58
C GLY A 305 22.58 -8.48 1.18
N ILE A 306 21.30 -8.23 1.43
CA ILE A 306 20.20 -9.18 1.11
C ILE A 306 19.90 -9.18 -0.39
N ILE A 307 19.97 -8.00 -1.02
CA ILE A 307 19.72 -7.81 -2.45
C ILE A 307 20.94 -7.21 -3.14
N HIS A 308 21.21 -7.62 -4.37
CA HIS A 308 22.36 -7.14 -5.15
C HIS A 308 21.97 -6.09 -6.19
N SER A 309 20.80 -6.22 -6.80
CA SER A 309 20.33 -5.30 -7.83
C SER A 309 18.87 -4.90 -7.57
N PHE A 310 18.42 -3.80 -8.19
CA PHE A 310 17.01 -3.43 -8.13
C PHE A 310 16.11 -4.47 -8.82
N GLN A 311 16.66 -5.23 -9.77
CA GLN A 311 15.97 -6.39 -10.37
C GLN A 311 15.59 -7.42 -9.31
N ASP A 312 16.46 -7.74 -8.36
CA ASP A 312 16.18 -8.74 -7.33
C ASP A 312 14.97 -8.31 -6.48
N HIS A 313 14.85 -7.02 -6.18
CA HIS A 313 13.71 -6.46 -5.46
C HIS A 313 12.41 -6.57 -6.27
N LEU A 314 12.45 -6.24 -7.57
CA LEU A 314 11.29 -6.43 -8.46
C LEU A 314 10.92 -7.91 -8.59
N ASP A 315 11.91 -8.80 -8.66
CA ASP A 315 11.71 -10.24 -8.74
C ASP A 315 11.01 -10.77 -7.49
N ASN A 316 11.47 -10.38 -6.30
CA ASN A 316 10.83 -10.78 -5.04
C ASN A 316 9.37 -10.31 -4.95
N ILE A 317 9.03 -9.17 -5.54
CA ILE A 317 7.67 -8.62 -5.51
C ILE A 317 6.78 -9.29 -6.57
N PHE A 318 7.24 -9.38 -7.82
CA PHE A 318 6.37 -9.73 -8.94
C PHE A 318 6.43 -11.21 -9.31
N ARG A 319 7.58 -11.89 -9.21
CA ARG A 319 7.72 -13.28 -9.65
C ARG A 319 6.70 -14.22 -8.97
N PRO A 320 6.50 -14.19 -7.63
CA PRO A 320 5.49 -15.05 -6.99
C PRO A 320 4.06 -14.75 -7.46
N LEU A 321 3.77 -13.50 -7.81
CA LEU A 321 2.45 -13.09 -8.32
C LEU A 321 2.17 -13.65 -9.71
N PHE A 322 3.17 -13.66 -10.59
CA PHE A 322 3.06 -14.27 -11.92
C PHE A 322 2.96 -15.78 -11.81
N GLU A 323 3.80 -16.42 -10.99
CA GLU A 323 3.76 -17.87 -10.74
C GLU A 323 2.38 -18.30 -10.20
N ALA A 324 1.86 -17.62 -9.17
CA ALA A 324 0.53 -17.90 -8.63
C ALA A 324 -0.63 -17.59 -9.61
N THR A 325 -0.41 -16.66 -10.55
CA THR A 325 -1.40 -16.32 -11.57
C THR A 325 -1.38 -17.30 -12.73
N ILE A 326 -0.25 -17.94 -13.06
CA ILE A 326 -0.14 -18.95 -14.14
C ILE A 326 -0.46 -20.35 -13.61
N ASN A 327 0.08 -20.70 -12.45
CA ASN A 327 -0.17 -21.95 -11.77
C ASN A 327 -0.68 -21.71 -10.33
N PRO A 328 -2.00 -21.63 -10.12
CA PRO A 328 -2.57 -21.47 -8.78
C PRO A 328 -2.16 -22.56 -7.78
N SER A 329 -1.80 -23.75 -8.26
CA SER A 329 -1.38 -24.87 -7.41
C SER A 329 0.05 -24.73 -6.87
N SER A 330 0.89 -23.87 -7.44
CA SER A 330 2.23 -23.64 -6.88
C SER A 330 2.20 -22.78 -5.61
N HIS A 331 1.27 -21.81 -5.55
CA HIS A 331 1.05 -20.97 -4.38
C HIS A 331 -0.45 -20.89 -4.02
N PRO A 332 -1.00 -21.94 -3.39
CA PRO A 332 -2.44 -22.04 -3.18
C PRO A 332 -2.98 -20.98 -2.21
N GLU A 333 -2.27 -20.73 -1.10
CA GLU A 333 -2.65 -19.70 -0.13
C GLU A 333 -2.51 -18.30 -0.73
N LEU A 334 -1.47 -18.07 -1.55
CA LEU A 334 -1.28 -16.80 -2.24
C LEU A 334 -2.43 -16.54 -3.21
N HIS A 335 -2.85 -17.53 -4.00
CA HIS A 335 -3.98 -17.38 -4.90
C HIS A 335 -5.25 -16.97 -4.13
N GLN A 336 -5.52 -17.57 -2.96
CA GLN A 336 -6.64 -17.20 -2.10
C GLN A 336 -6.53 -15.76 -1.58
N PHE A 337 -5.33 -15.36 -1.13
CA PHE A 337 -5.08 -14.00 -0.66
C PHE A 337 -5.28 -12.96 -1.78
N LEU A 338 -4.81 -13.25 -3.00
CA LEU A 338 -4.94 -12.37 -4.16
C LEU A 338 -6.40 -12.15 -4.60
N HIS A 339 -7.33 -13.02 -4.21
CA HIS A 339 -8.75 -12.74 -4.40
C HIS A 339 -9.26 -11.63 -3.47
N GLN A 340 -8.60 -11.35 -2.34
CA GLN A 340 -9.04 -10.27 -1.46
C GLN A 340 -8.30 -8.95 -1.68
N LEU A 341 -7.17 -9.02 -2.36
CA LEU A 341 -6.34 -7.88 -2.68
C LEU A 341 -7.03 -6.95 -3.68
N SER A 342 -7.12 -5.67 -3.36
CA SER A 342 -7.73 -4.63 -4.20
C SER A 342 -6.69 -3.85 -5.02
N ALA A 343 -5.54 -3.56 -4.42
CA ALA A 343 -4.61 -2.57 -4.94
C ALA A 343 -3.20 -2.71 -4.36
N PHE A 344 -2.27 -2.04 -5.04
CA PHE A 344 -0.89 -1.80 -4.64
C PHE A 344 -0.67 -0.31 -4.37
N ASP A 345 0.20 -0.04 -3.40
CA ASP A 345 0.68 1.28 -2.98
C ASP A 345 2.21 1.21 -2.82
N SER A 346 2.92 2.32 -2.98
CA SER A 346 4.37 2.42 -2.72
C SER A 346 4.66 3.50 -1.69
N VAL A 347 5.31 3.12 -0.59
CA VAL A 347 5.48 3.98 0.59
C VAL A 347 6.95 4.22 0.91
N ASP A 348 7.33 5.45 1.27
CA ASP A 348 8.61 5.79 1.90
C ASP A 348 8.59 7.24 2.42
N ASP A 349 9.69 7.72 2.99
CA ASP A 349 9.89 9.13 3.33
C ASP A 349 9.93 10.01 2.06
N GLU A 350 8.88 10.81 1.86
CA GLU A 350 8.74 11.71 0.71
C GLU A 350 9.55 13.02 0.87
N GLY A 351 10.16 13.25 2.03
CA GLY A 351 10.99 14.41 2.29
C GLY A 351 12.44 14.30 1.78
N LEU A 352 12.85 13.11 1.32
CA LEU A 352 14.20 12.86 0.83
C LEU A 352 14.40 13.43 -0.58
N LEU A 353 15.56 14.06 -0.81
CA LEU A 353 15.94 14.53 -2.13
C LEU A 353 16.33 13.36 -3.02
N GLU A 354 15.77 13.32 -4.22
CA GLU A 354 16.03 12.28 -5.21
C GLU A 354 16.86 12.81 -6.39
N ARG A 355 17.55 11.92 -7.09
CA ARG A 355 18.22 12.25 -8.36
C ARG A 355 17.19 12.53 -9.46
N GLU A 356 17.56 13.35 -10.43
CA GLU A 356 16.69 13.61 -11.58
C GLU A 356 16.42 12.32 -12.37
N PHE A 357 15.14 12.07 -12.66
CA PHE A 357 14.69 10.85 -13.32
C PHE A 357 15.31 10.63 -14.72
N ILE A 358 15.75 11.71 -15.39
CA ILE A 358 16.30 11.66 -16.76
C ILE A 358 17.59 10.87 -16.84
N GLU A 359 18.46 11.05 -15.85
CA GLU A 359 19.77 10.40 -15.80
C GLU A 359 19.63 8.91 -15.49
N VAL A 360 18.62 8.58 -14.69
CA VAL A 360 18.37 7.25 -14.14
C VAL A 360 17.55 6.36 -15.08
N ALA A 361 16.63 6.92 -15.88
CA ALA A 361 15.75 6.16 -16.77
C ALA A 361 16.49 5.29 -17.81
N LYS A 362 17.79 5.56 -18.06
CA LYS A 362 18.63 4.80 -18.99
C LYS A 362 19.27 3.57 -18.37
N ILE A 363 19.32 3.48 -17.04
CA ILE A 363 19.95 2.38 -16.32
C ILE A 363 18.89 1.30 -16.12
N PRO A 364 19.08 0.07 -16.65
CA PRO A 364 18.17 -1.04 -16.39
C PRO A 364 18.18 -1.46 -14.91
N PRO A 365 17.08 -2.07 -14.38
CA PRO A 365 17.01 -2.56 -13.00
C PRO A 365 18.11 -3.54 -12.61
N CYS A 366 18.57 -4.36 -13.55
CA CYS A 366 19.66 -5.32 -13.34
C CYS A 366 21.03 -4.63 -13.18
N GLU A 367 21.23 -3.46 -13.77
CA GLU A 367 22.45 -2.67 -13.67
C GLU A 367 22.42 -1.68 -12.51
N TRP A 368 21.25 -1.47 -11.88
CA TRP A 368 21.12 -0.65 -10.68
C TRP A 368 21.65 -1.41 -9.46
N THR A 369 22.97 -1.35 -9.26
CA THR A 369 23.69 -1.95 -8.13
C THR A 369 24.23 -0.92 -7.15
N GLN A 370 23.98 0.37 -7.41
CA GLN A 370 24.41 1.48 -6.55
C GLN A 370 23.68 1.44 -5.21
N PRO A 371 24.29 1.92 -4.11
CA PRO A 371 23.68 1.90 -2.78
C PRO A 371 22.53 2.90 -2.64
N GLU A 372 22.42 3.89 -3.53
CA GLU A 372 21.32 4.85 -3.51
C GLU A 372 19.99 4.22 -3.95
N ASN A 373 18.91 4.69 -3.31
CA ASN A 373 17.54 4.35 -3.73
C ASN A 373 17.27 4.89 -5.15
N PRO A 374 16.64 4.09 -6.03
CA PRO A 374 16.08 4.61 -7.27
C PRO A 374 15.06 5.74 -7.00
N PRO A 375 14.95 6.76 -7.88
CA PRO A 375 13.96 7.82 -7.75
C PRO A 375 12.53 7.26 -7.72
N TYR A 376 11.61 7.96 -7.08
CA TYR A 376 10.21 7.55 -6.95
C TYR A 376 9.54 7.31 -8.30
N ALA A 377 9.80 8.16 -9.30
CA ALA A 377 9.27 7.97 -10.66
C ALA A 377 9.73 6.64 -11.30
N TYR A 378 10.93 6.16 -10.94
CA TYR A 378 11.46 4.88 -11.40
C TYR A 378 10.69 3.72 -10.76
N TYR A 379 10.48 3.76 -9.44
CA TYR A 379 9.59 2.81 -8.75
C TYR A 379 8.19 2.79 -9.36
N CYS A 380 7.56 3.95 -9.52
CA CYS A 380 6.21 4.06 -10.09
C CYS A 380 6.11 3.42 -11.47
N TYR A 381 7.10 3.62 -12.34
CA TYR A 381 7.09 3.05 -13.68
C TYR A 381 7.13 1.52 -13.65
N TYR A 382 8.08 0.91 -12.95
CA TYR A 382 8.19 -0.57 -12.90
C TYR A 382 7.02 -1.20 -12.16
N MET A 383 6.53 -0.57 -11.09
CA MET A 383 5.32 -1.00 -10.40
C MET A 383 4.13 -0.95 -11.34
N TRP A 384 3.89 0.19 -12.01
CA TRP A 384 2.79 0.35 -12.96
C TRP A 384 2.88 -0.65 -14.12
N ALA A 385 4.05 -0.81 -14.74
CA ALA A 385 4.23 -1.67 -15.90
C ALA A 385 4.01 -3.14 -15.55
N ASN A 386 4.58 -3.61 -14.44
CA ASN A 386 4.43 -4.99 -13.99
C ASN A 386 3.00 -5.29 -13.50
N ILE A 387 2.35 -4.36 -12.78
CA ILE A 387 0.93 -4.50 -12.41
C ILE A 387 0.04 -4.53 -13.66
N THR A 388 0.33 -3.69 -14.66
CA THR A 388 -0.44 -3.66 -15.92
C THR A 388 -0.31 -4.99 -16.66
N SER A 389 0.91 -5.52 -16.78
CA SER A 389 1.17 -6.83 -17.39
C SER A 389 0.46 -7.97 -16.64
N LEU A 390 0.61 -8.00 -15.31
CA LEU A 390 -0.03 -8.98 -14.45
C LEU A 390 -1.56 -8.93 -14.57
N ASN A 391 -2.15 -7.74 -14.54
CA ASN A 391 -3.59 -7.54 -14.66
C ASN A 391 -4.15 -8.08 -15.97
N ARG A 392 -3.38 -8.07 -17.05
CA ARG A 392 -3.82 -8.63 -18.34
C ARG A 392 -4.03 -10.14 -18.23
N ILE A 393 -3.05 -10.87 -17.70
CA ILE A 393 -3.19 -12.33 -17.49
C ILE A 393 -4.36 -12.61 -16.55
N ARG A 394 -4.43 -11.85 -15.46
CA ARG A 394 -5.49 -12.01 -14.46
C ARG A 394 -6.86 -11.77 -15.08
N ALA A 395 -7.02 -10.73 -15.90
CA ALA A 395 -8.27 -10.44 -16.60
C ALA A 395 -8.63 -11.52 -17.64
N GLU A 396 -7.67 -11.98 -18.44
CA GLU A 396 -7.88 -13.07 -19.41
C GLU A 396 -8.32 -14.38 -18.74
N ARG A 397 -7.84 -14.63 -17.51
CA ARG A 397 -8.23 -15.77 -16.68
C ARG A 397 -9.49 -15.55 -15.84
N GLY A 398 -10.09 -14.36 -15.87
CA GLY A 398 -11.24 -14.01 -15.02
C GLY A 398 -10.92 -13.82 -13.54
N PHE A 399 -9.65 -13.60 -13.18
CA PHE A 399 -9.21 -13.26 -11.83
C PHE A 399 -9.31 -11.75 -11.56
N ARG A 400 -9.30 -11.37 -10.28
CA ARG A 400 -9.33 -9.96 -9.84
C ARG A 400 -8.05 -9.22 -10.24
N THR A 401 -8.18 -8.08 -10.90
CA THR A 401 -7.05 -7.19 -11.24
C THR A 401 -6.73 -6.24 -10.09
N PHE A 402 -5.60 -5.55 -10.12
CA PHE A 402 -5.16 -4.68 -9.04
C PHE A 402 -5.05 -3.24 -9.52
N MET A 403 -5.50 -2.29 -8.70
CA MET A 403 -5.21 -0.88 -8.95
C MET A 403 -3.81 -0.53 -8.41
N PHE A 404 -3.12 0.37 -9.09
CA PHE A 404 -1.96 1.06 -8.52
C PHE A 404 -2.44 2.42 -8.03
N ARG A 405 -2.34 2.69 -6.73
CA ARG A 405 -2.88 3.90 -6.09
C ARG A 405 -1.79 4.80 -5.55
#